data_AF-A0A9N9C4K0-F1
#
_entry.id   AF-A0A9N9C4K0-F1
#
_cell.length_a   1.000
_cell.length_b   1.000
_cell.length_c   1.000
_cell.angle_alpha   90.00
_cell.angle_beta   90.00
_cell.angle_gamma   90.00
#
_symmetry.space_group_name_H-M   'P 1'
#
loop_
_entity.id
_entity.type
_entity.pdbx_description
1 polymer ?
#
loop_
_entity_poly.entity_id
_entity_poly.type
_entity_poly.pdbx_seq_one_letter_code
_entity_poly.pdbx_strand_id
1 'polypeptide(L)'
;MIPHIADPSTPGFSYLFLFQSQHQVDVAEILGEFPRAFDVASFAVQNYKDDPTLFINEKIKADIRDFTQNIMIEIGEPEEPKWEHGSWDGDETEEEFKERLRLYEEEKVKWLTVNSFLYFCGRNDYIYEYRFL
;
A
#
# COMPACT_ATOMS: atom_id res chain seq x y z
N MET A 1 -15.09 23.40 1.24
CA MET A 1 -13.72 23.96 1.11
C MET A 1 -12.84 22.74 1.01
N ILE A 2 -12.49 22.33 -0.22
CA ILE A 2 -11.77 21.08 -0.47
C ILE A 2 -10.36 21.26 0.12
N PRO A 3 -9.90 20.44 1.06
CA PRO A 3 -8.57 20.62 1.61
C PRO A 3 -7.59 20.28 0.48
N HIS A 4 -6.78 21.25 0.11
CA HIS A 4 -5.65 21.16 -0.80
C HIS A 4 -4.53 20.22 -0.25
N ILE A 5 -4.87 19.32 0.68
CA ILE A 5 -4.01 18.58 1.62
C ILE A 5 -4.26 17.05 1.54
N ALA A 6 -5.32 16.58 0.86
CA ALA A 6 -5.58 15.15 0.68
C ALA A 6 -4.70 14.56 -0.44
N ASP A 7 -3.40 14.42 -0.15
CA ASP A 7 -2.43 13.74 -1.01
C ASP A 7 -2.03 12.41 -0.34
N PRO A 8 -2.01 11.27 -1.06
CA PRO A 8 -1.60 9.98 -0.49
C PRO A 8 -0.20 9.97 0.17
N SER A 9 0.69 10.89 -0.21
CA SER A 9 2.01 11.07 0.40
C SER A 9 2.00 11.90 1.70
N THR A 10 0.87 12.53 2.03
CA THR A 10 0.68 13.26 3.29
C THR A 10 0.36 12.28 4.40
N PRO A 11 0.97 12.42 5.60
CA PRO A 11 0.61 11.60 6.73
C PRO A 11 -0.89 11.64 7.02
N GLY A 12 -1.46 10.47 7.30
CA GLY A 12 -2.87 10.23 7.58
C GLY A 12 -3.72 9.94 6.35
N PHE A 13 -3.14 10.03 5.14
CA PHE A 13 -3.81 9.81 3.87
C PHE A 13 -3.24 8.64 3.06
N SER A 14 -2.31 7.84 3.60
CA SER A 14 -1.70 6.75 2.82
C SER A 14 -2.72 5.74 2.27
N TYR A 15 -3.87 5.60 2.92
CA TYR A 15 -4.97 4.74 2.45
C TYR A 15 -5.53 5.17 1.09
N LEU A 16 -5.32 6.41 0.66
CA LEU A 16 -5.75 6.91 -0.66
C LEU A 16 -5.03 6.20 -1.80
N PHE A 17 -3.84 5.63 -1.57
CA PHE A 17 -3.14 4.80 -2.54
C PHE A 17 -3.92 3.54 -2.95
N LEU A 18 -4.91 3.11 -2.15
CA LEU A 18 -5.77 1.98 -2.50
C LEU A 18 -6.77 2.30 -3.62
N PHE A 19 -7.03 3.59 -3.84
CA PHE A 19 -8.08 4.11 -4.71
C PHE A 19 -7.50 4.74 -5.97
N GLN A 20 -8.24 4.68 -7.08
CA GLN A 20 -7.85 5.42 -8.30
C GLN A 20 -7.76 6.91 -7.99
N SER A 21 -6.79 7.60 -8.59
CA SER A 21 -6.52 9.03 -8.36
C SER A 21 -7.75 9.93 -8.53
N GLN A 22 -8.65 9.56 -9.45
CA GLN A 22 -9.88 10.29 -9.72
C GLN A 22 -10.91 10.26 -8.57
N HIS A 23 -10.83 9.26 -7.67
CA HIS A 23 -11.75 9.10 -6.54
C HIS A 23 -11.14 9.54 -5.21
N GLN A 24 -9.83 9.78 -5.15
CA GLN A 24 -9.11 10.06 -3.90
C GLN A 24 -9.65 11.28 -3.15
N VAL A 25 -10.05 12.33 -3.87
CA VAL A 25 -10.65 13.53 -3.25
C VAL A 25 -11.97 13.20 -2.56
N ASP A 26 -12.88 12.52 -3.26
CA ASP A 26 -14.19 12.14 -2.72
C ASP A 26 -14.05 11.19 -1.52
N VAL A 27 -13.12 10.24 -1.62
CA VAL A 27 -12.83 9.29 -0.54
C VAL A 27 -12.27 10.04 0.69
N ALA A 28 -11.35 10.99 0.48
CA ALA A 28 -10.77 11.79 1.56
C ALA A 28 -11.79 12.69 2.24
N GLU A 29 -12.77 13.23 1.50
CA GLU A 29 -13.87 14.00 2.10
C GLU A 29 -14.74 13.16 3.03
N ILE A 30 -14.88 11.86 2.76
CA ILE A 30 -15.70 10.93 3.55
C ILE A 30 -14.93 10.37 4.75
N LEU A 31 -13.70 9.90 4.52
CA LEU A 31 -12.91 9.18 5.53
C LEU A 31 -12.00 10.09 6.35
N GLY A 32 -11.62 11.25 5.82
CA GLY A 32 -10.76 12.21 6.50
C GLY A 32 -9.34 11.70 6.72
N GLU A 33 -8.63 12.32 7.66
CA GLU A 33 -7.25 12.01 8.02
C GLU A 33 -7.21 10.92 9.12
N PHE A 34 -6.23 10.02 9.05
CA PHE A 34 -6.02 8.90 10.00
C PHE A 34 -7.25 8.00 10.22
N PRO A 35 -7.95 7.55 9.17
CA PRO A 35 -9.08 6.64 9.34
C PRO A 35 -8.60 5.31 9.93
N ARG A 36 -9.51 4.60 10.61
CA ARG A 36 -9.22 3.23 11.04
C ARG A 36 -9.21 2.30 9.83
N ALA A 37 -8.42 1.24 9.92
CA ALA A 37 -8.36 0.19 8.90
C ALA A 37 -9.75 -0.36 8.55
N PHE A 38 -10.60 -0.53 9.56
CA PHE A 38 -11.99 -0.96 9.37
C PHE A 38 -12.87 0.06 8.68
N ASP A 39 -12.70 1.36 8.95
CA ASP A 39 -13.51 2.40 8.31
C ASP A 39 -13.23 2.41 6.79
N VAL A 40 -11.96 2.29 6.40
CA VAL A 40 -11.55 2.13 4.99
C VAL A 40 -12.10 0.84 4.38
N ALA A 41 -12.01 -0.29 5.08
CA ALA A 41 -12.53 -1.57 4.59
C ALA A 41 -14.06 -1.59 4.45
N SER A 42 -14.78 -0.98 5.40
CA SER A 42 -16.23 -0.85 5.38
C SER A 42 -16.67 0.04 4.22
N PHE A 43 -16.03 1.20 4.04
CA PHE A 43 -16.26 2.08 2.90
C PHE A 43 -16.02 1.34 1.57
N ALA A 44 -14.93 0.60 1.47
CA ALA A 44 -14.61 -0.18 0.30
C ALA A 44 -15.71 -1.19 -0.06
N VAL A 45 -16.17 -1.99 0.91
CA VAL A 45 -17.23 -2.98 0.69
C VAL A 45 -18.55 -2.34 0.28
N GLN A 46 -18.90 -1.20 0.88
CA GLN A 46 -20.15 -0.50 0.58
C GLN A 46 -20.18 0.04 -0.85
N ASN A 47 -19.05 0.51 -1.37
CA ASN A 47 -18.98 1.19 -2.66
C ASN A 47 -18.52 0.29 -3.82
N TYR A 48 -17.84 -0.83 -3.54
CA TYR A 48 -17.32 -1.73 -4.58
C TYR A 48 -18.40 -2.32 -5.51
N LYS A 49 -19.62 -2.51 -5.00
CA LYS A 49 -20.73 -3.05 -5.81
C LYS A 49 -21.18 -2.06 -6.88
N ASP A 50 -21.12 -0.77 -6.57
CA ASP A 50 -21.64 0.31 -7.41
C ASP A 50 -20.56 0.85 -8.35
N ASP A 51 -19.29 0.83 -7.92
CA ASP A 51 -18.14 1.18 -8.75
C ASP A 51 -16.99 0.16 -8.62
N PRO A 52 -16.91 -0.83 -9.54
CA PRO A 52 -15.80 -1.78 -9.59
C PRO A 52 -14.45 -1.17 -9.94
N THR A 53 -14.42 0.07 -10.45
CA THR A 53 -13.20 0.80 -10.81
C THR A 53 -12.66 1.66 -9.68
N LEU A 54 -13.30 1.64 -8.51
CA LEU A 54 -12.92 2.41 -7.33
C LEU A 54 -11.45 2.19 -6.90
N PHE A 55 -10.96 0.95 -7.01
CA PHE A 55 -9.62 0.58 -6.55
C PHE A 55 -8.58 0.55 -7.67
N ILE A 56 -7.32 0.72 -7.29
CA ILE A 56 -6.20 0.43 -8.19
C ILE A 56 -6.16 -1.08 -8.51
N ASN A 57 -5.72 -1.40 -9.73
CA ASN A 57 -5.45 -2.78 -10.17
C ASN A 57 -3.96 -3.10 -10.10
N GLU A 58 -3.27 -2.53 -9.10
CA GLU A 58 -1.84 -2.71 -8.86
C GLU A 58 -1.64 -3.41 -7.52
N LYS A 59 -0.43 -3.95 -7.31
CA LYS A 59 -0.05 -4.44 -5.99
C LYS A 59 0.32 -3.27 -5.10
N ILE A 60 0.09 -3.48 -3.81
CA ILE A 60 0.48 -2.55 -2.76
C ILE A 60 1.35 -3.28 -1.76
N LYS A 61 2.13 -2.52 -1.01
CA LYS A 61 2.83 -3.02 0.16
C LYS A 61 2.32 -2.27 1.38
N ALA A 62 1.89 -3.01 2.39
CA ALA A 62 1.42 -2.46 3.64
C ALA A 62 2.52 -2.63 4.71
N ASP A 63 3.09 -1.52 5.17
CA ASP A 63 3.97 -1.48 6.35
C ASP A 63 3.08 -1.39 7.60
N ILE A 64 2.86 -2.55 8.23
CA ILE A 64 2.06 -2.66 9.46
C ILE A 64 3.00 -2.64 10.65
N ARG A 65 2.84 -1.62 11.50
CA ARG A 65 3.63 -1.41 12.70
C ARG A 65 2.83 -1.83 13.93
N ASP A 66 2.93 -3.10 14.31
CA ASP A 66 2.17 -3.69 15.42
C ASP A 66 2.29 -2.89 16.72
N PHE A 67 3.48 -2.36 17.04
CA PHE A 67 3.71 -1.60 18.27
C PHE A 67 2.93 -0.28 18.32
N THR A 68 2.83 0.43 17.19
CA THR A 68 2.13 1.72 17.10
C THR A 68 0.71 1.57 16.54
N GLN A 69 0.31 0.36 16.15
CA GLN A 69 -0.95 0.07 15.45
C GLN A 69 -1.17 0.96 14.22
N ASN A 70 -0.10 1.21 13.48
CA ASN A 70 -0.14 2.09 12.32
C ASN A 70 0.09 1.33 11.03
N ILE A 71 -0.54 1.80 9.95
CA ILE A 71 -0.39 1.24 8.61
C ILE A 71 0.06 2.35 7.67
N MET A 72 1.13 2.10 6.92
CA MET A 72 1.53 2.92 5.77
C MET A 72 1.37 2.09 4.49
N ILE A 73 0.90 2.72 3.41
CA ILE A 73 0.76 2.07 2.10
C ILE A 73 1.82 2.61 1.15
N GLU A 74 2.53 1.69 0.51
CA GLU A 74 3.47 1.94 -0.57
C GLU A 74 2.87 1.39 -1.89
N ILE A 75 3.01 2.15 -2.97
CA ILE A 75 2.63 1.76 -4.33
C ILE A 75 3.85 1.37 -5.15
N GLY A 76 3.65 0.46 -6.10
CA GLY A 76 4.68 0.00 -7.03
C GLY A 76 4.66 -1.51 -7.20
N GLU A 77 5.75 -2.02 -7.78
CA GLU A 77 6.03 -3.43 -7.84
C GLU A 77 7.51 -3.65 -7.50
N PRO A 78 7.87 -4.79 -6.89
CA PRO A 78 9.26 -5.13 -6.69
C PRO A 78 9.91 -5.32 -8.07
N GLU A 79 10.93 -4.55 -8.37
CA GLU A 79 11.69 -4.70 -9.61
C GLU A 79 12.62 -5.92 -9.52
N GLU A 80 12.53 -6.82 -10.50
CA GLU A 80 13.42 -7.98 -10.57
C GLU A 80 14.86 -7.51 -10.83
N PRO A 81 15.83 -7.91 -9.98
CA PRO A 81 17.21 -7.51 -10.16
C PRO A 81 17.74 -8.10 -11.47
N LYS A 82 18.35 -7.23 -12.28
CA LYS A 82 19.07 -7.64 -13.49
C LYS A 82 20.56 -7.66 -13.16
N TRP A 83 21.28 -8.64 -13.71
CA TRP A 83 22.72 -8.70 -13.53
C TRP A 83 23.37 -7.47 -14.17
N GLU A 84 24.07 -6.69 -13.36
CA GLU A 84 24.75 -5.49 -13.81
C GLU A 84 26.18 -5.82 -14.28
N HIS A 85 26.40 -5.71 -15.60
CA HIS A 85 27.72 -5.83 -16.20
C HIS A 85 28.22 -4.44 -16.61
N GLY A 86 29.46 -4.09 -16.27
CA GLY A 86 30.12 -2.87 -16.72
C GLY A 86 29.69 -1.58 -16.01
N SER A 87 29.40 -1.64 -14.70
CA SER A 87 29.20 -0.41 -13.92
C SER A 87 30.52 0.37 -13.78
N TRP A 88 30.44 1.68 -13.53
CA TRP A 88 31.64 2.51 -13.27
C TRP A 88 32.45 2.02 -12.06
N ASP A 89 31.82 1.26 -11.16
CA ASP A 89 32.43 0.68 -9.95
C ASP A 89 32.92 -0.78 -10.14
N GLY A 90 32.80 -1.33 -11.35
CA GLY A 90 33.21 -2.70 -11.68
C GLY A 90 32.04 -3.63 -12.02
N ASP A 91 32.36 -4.88 -12.32
CA ASP A 91 31.36 -5.92 -12.58
C ASP A 91 30.81 -6.47 -11.27
N GLU A 92 29.48 -6.61 -11.20
CA GLU A 92 28.80 -7.28 -10.10
C GLU A 92 29.26 -8.74 -10.00
N THR A 93 29.62 -9.17 -8.80
CA THR A 93 29.98 -10.57 -8.55
C THR A 93 28.75 -11.47 -8.51
N GLU A 94 28.92 -12.76 -8.81
CA GLU A 94 27.83 -13.74 -8.75
C GLU A 94 27.21 -13.84 -7.33
N GLU A 95 28.00 -13.61 -6.28
CA GLU A 95 27.51 -13.60 -4.89
C GLU A 95 26.61 -12.39 -4.61
N GLU A 96 27.00 -11.20 -5.08
CA GLU A 96 26.20 -9.97 -4.95
C GLU A 96 24.87 -10.08 -5.70
N PHE A 97 24.90 -10.62 -6.92
CA PHE A 97 23.68 -10.85 -7.71
C PHE A 97 22.74 -11.85 -7.02
N LYS A 98 23.28 -12.96 -6.48
CA LYS A 98 22.49 -13.95 -5.73
C LYS A 98 21.86 -13.36 -4.47
N GLU A 99 22.58 -12.49 -3.76
CA GLU A 99 22.05 -11.82 -2.57
C GLU A 99 20.92 -10.84 -2.94
N ARG A 100 21.05 -10.05 -4.01
CA ARG A 100 19.95 -9.22 -4.52
C ARG A 100 18.73 -10.05 -4.92
N LEU A 101 18.95 -11.19 -5.57
CA LEU A 101 17.87 -12.10 -5.95
C LEU A 101 17.16 -12.67 -4.71
N ARG A 102 17.91 -13.02 -3.66
CA ARG A 102 17.35 -13.46 -2.38
C ARG A 102 16.49 -12.37 -1.74
N LEU A 103 17.00 -11.14 -1.67
CA LEU A 103 16.27 -9.98 -1.14
C LEU A 103 15.01 -9.67 -1.96
N TYR A 104 15.09 -9.80 -3.29
CA TYR A 104 13.94 -9.63 -4.18
C TYR A 104 12.84 -10.66 -3.89
N GLU A 105 13.18 -11.95 -3.75
CA GLU A 105 12.19 -12.99 -3.44
C GLU A 105 11.55 -12.76 -2.06
N GLU A 106 12.32 -12.30 -1.07
CA GLU A 106 11.78 -11.92 0.25
C GLU A 106 10.85 -10.71 0.18
N GLU A 107 11.19 -9.71 -0.62
CA GLU A 107 10.39 -8.50 -0.77
C GLU A 107 9.10 -8.76 -1.54
N LYS A 108 9.16 -9.59 -2.60
CA LYS A 108 8.04 -9.91 -3.48
C LYS A 108 6.83 -10.48 -2.76
N VAL A 109 7.03 -11.23 -1.68
CA VAL A 109 5.95 -11.83 -0.88
C VAL A 109 5.18 -10.77 -0.08
N LYS A 110 5.76 -9.60 0.19
CA LYS A 110 5.11 -8.51 0.94
C LYS A 110 4.11 -7.71 0.11
N TRP A 111 4.14 -7.87 -1.21
CA TRP A 111 3.25 -7.17 -2.13
C TRP A 111 1.93 -7.92 -2.29
N LEU A 112 0.85 -7.24 -1.91
CA LEU A 112 -0.51 -7.78 -1.79
C LEU A 112 -1.44 -7.11 -2.78
N THR A 113 -2.58 -7.74 -3.08
CA THR A 113 -3.67 -7.05 -3.80
C THR A 113 -4.48 -6.21 -2.83
N VAL A 114 -5.06 -5.11 -3.31
CA VAL A 114 -5.96 -4.25 -2.51
C VAL A 114 -7.07 -5.08 -1.84
N ASN A 115 -7.69 -6.00 -2.58
CA ASN A 115 -8.74 -6.88 -2.04
C ASN A 115 -8.25 -7.75 -0.87
N SER A 116 -7.06 -8.37 -0.98
CA SER A 116 -6.51 -9.18 0.11
C SER A 116 -6.20 -8.35 1.35
N PHE A 117 -5.72 -7.12 1.17
CA PHE A 117 -5.39 -6.21 2.24
C PHE A 117 -6.65 -5.67 2.95
N LEU A 118 -7.68 -5.27 2.20
CA LEU A 118 -8.96 -4.84 2.77
C LEU A 118 -9.66 -5.97 3.54
N TYR A 119 -9.57 -7.21 3.06
CA TYR A 119 -10.05 -8.37 3.80
C TYR A 119 -9.32 -8.55 5.14
N PHE A 120 -7.99 -8.39 5.16
CA PHE A 120 -7.22 -8.40 6.40
C PHE A 120 -7.68 -7.30 7.36
N CYS A 121 -7.86 -6.08 6.88
CA CYS A 121 -8.31 -4.93 7.68
C CYS A 121 -9.69 -5.20 8.31
N GLY A 122 -10.66 -5.66 7.51
CA GLY A 122 -12.00 -5.96 7.99
C GLY A 122 -12.04 -7.13 8.98
N ARG A 123 -11.19 -8.15 8.79
CA ARG A 123 -11.15 -9.33 9.67
C ARG A 123 -10.48 -9.07 11.01
N ASN A 124 -9.57 -8.10 11.11
CA ASN A 124 -8.77 -7.89 12.31
C ASN A 124 -9.20 -6.70 13.17
N ASP A 125 -10.27 -6.00 12.82
CA ASP A 125 -10.77 -4.82 13.55
C ASP A 125 -10.99 -5.08 15.05
N TYR A 126 -11.55 -6.24 15.40
CA TYR A 126 -11.83 -6.59 16.80
C TYR A 126 -10.57 -6.93 17.62
N ILE A 127 -9.43 -7.14 16.98
CA ILE A 127 -8.17 -7.49 17.63
C ILE A 127 -7.23 -6.28 17.69
N TYR A 128 -7.19 -5.51 16.60
CA TYR A 128 -6.20 -4.47 16.39
C TYR A 128 -6.89 -3.23 15.78
N GLU A 129 -6.94 -2.14 16.55
CA GLU A 129 -7.50 -0.84 16.12
C GLU A 129 -6.51 -0.08 15.22
N TYR A 130 -6.09 -0.71 14.12
CA TYR A 130 -5.12 -0.12 13.21
C TYR A 130 -5.61 1.20 12.61
N ARG A 131 -4.70 2.16 12.45
CA ARG A 131 -4.95 3.45 11.78
C ARG A 131 -3.95 3.69 10.65
N PHE A 132 -4.39 4.36 9.60
CA PHE A 132 -3.49 4.77 8.52
C PHE A 132 -2.66 5.97 8.92
N LEU A 133 -1.37 5.92 8.57
CA LEU A 133 -0.38 6.98 8.79
C LEU A 133 -0.16 7.85 7.58
#